data_AF-A0A1W5ZX29-F1
#
_entry.id   AF-A0A1W5ZX29-F1
#
_cell.length_a   1.000
_cell.length_b   1.000
_cell.length_c   1.000
_cell.angle_alpha   90.00
_cell.angle_beta   90.00
_cell.angle_gamma   90.00
#
_symmetry.space_group_name_H-M   'P 1'
#
loop_
_entity.id
_entity.type
_entity.pdbx_description
1 polymer ?
#
loop_
_entity_poly.entity_id
_entity_poly.type
_entity_poly.pdbx_seq_one_letter_code
_entity_poly.pdbx_strand_id
1 'polypeptide(L)' 'MNKEFRVKIGLFSSLLLCIVGLYEWIADVPVTSNTYIPIIFIVAGTIGAIGNYIKLKKINETDQ' A
#
# COMPACT_ATOMS: atom_id res chain seq x y z
N MET A 1 8.19 -8.75 -18.48
CA MET A 1 7.15 -8.57 -17.44
C MET A 1 6.35 -7.32 -17.78
N ASN A 2 5.04 -7.44 -17.97
CA ASN A 2 4.20 -6.33 -18.44
C ASN A 2 4.19 -5.19 -17.40
N LYS A 3 4.40 -3.93 -17.83
CA LYS A 3 4.53 -2.76 -16.92
C LYS A 3 3.29 -2.59 -16.05
N GLU A 4 2.12 -2.81 -16.64
CA GLU A 4 0.83 -2.79 -15.94
C GLU A 4 0.74 -3.86 -14.84
N PHE A 5 1.26 -5.07 -15.10
CA PHE A 5 1.22 -6.17 -14.14
C PHE A 5 2.09 -5.87 -12.91
N ARG A 6 3.27 -5.26 -13.13
CA ARG A 6 4.16 -4.82 -12.04
C ARG A 6 3.49 -3.77 -11.15
N VAL A 7 2.73 -2.87 -11.77
CA VAL A 7 2.02 -1.82 -11.05
C VAL A 7 0.80 -2.40 -10.33
N LYS A 8 0.01 -3.30 -10.94
CA LYS A 8 -1.07 -3.98 -10.22
C LYS A 8 -0.57 -4.74 -8.97
N ILE A 9 0.56 -5.44 -9.06
CA ILE A 9 1.18 -6.11 -7.90
C ILE A 9 1.59 -5.12 -6.81
N GLY A 10 2.22 -4.00 -7.19
CA GLY A 10 2.59 -2.96 -6.22
C GLY A 10 1.38 -2.35 -5.50
N LEU A 11 0.25 -2.23 -6.21
CA LEU A 11 -0.97 -1.65 -5.67
C LEU A 11 -1.65 -2.64 -4.73
N PHE A 12 -1.67 -3.92 -5.11
CA PHE A 12 -2.19 -5.00 -4.29
C PHE A 12 -1.39 -5.19 -3.00
N SER A 13 -0.06 -5.10 -3.07
CA SER A 13 0.82 -5.19 -1.91
C SER A 13 0.65 -4.00 -0.96
N SER A 14 0.47 -2.80 -1.49
CA SER A 14 0.16 -1.60 -0.70
C SER A 14 -1.22 -1.69 -0.04
N LEU A 15 -2.22 -2.23 -0.75
CA LEU A 15 -3.56 -2.47 -0.21
C LEU A 15 -3.53 -3.47 0.96
N LEU A 16 -2.75 -4.55 0.82
CA LEU A 16 -2.52 -5.53 1.89
C LEU A 16 -1.89 -4.89 3.13
N LEU A 17 -0.89 -4.01 2.98
CA LEU A 17 -0.28 -3.30 4.10
C LEU A 17 -1.28 -2.40 4.84
N CYS A 18 -2.16 -1.70 4.11
CA CYS A 18 -3.24 -0.91 4.73
C CYS A 18 -4.25 -1.78 5.47
N ILE A 19 -4.66 -2.92 4.89
CA ILE A 19 -5.62 -3.85 5.53
C ILE A 19 -5.01 -4.45 6.81
N VAL A 20 -3.73 -4.82 6.79
CA VAL A 20 -3.02 -5.34 7.97
C VAL A 20 -2.93 -4.27 9.06
N GLY A 21 -2.53 -3.05 8.74
CA GLY A 21 -2.47 -1.96 9.72
C GLY A 21 -3.85 -1.58 10.29
N LEU A 22 -4.91 -1.61 9.48
CA LEU A 22 -6.29 -1.41 9.94
C LEU A 22 -6.80 -2.57 10.79
N TYR A 23 -6.47 -3.81 10.43
CA TYR A 23 -6.85 -5.00 11.19
C TYR A 23 -6.21 -4.98 12.57
N GLU A 24 -4.91 -4.66 12.66
CA GLU A 24 -4.24 -4.47 13.95
C GLU A 24 -4.87 -3.35 14.78
N TRP A 25 -5.26 -2.24 14.14
CA TRP A 25 -5.88 -1.12 14.83
C TRP A 25 -7.30 -1.43 15.34
N ILE A 26 -8.13 -2.15 14.54
CA ILE A 26 -9.52 -2.47 14.88
C ILE A 26 -9.62 -3.64 15.86
N ALA A 27 -8.80 -4.67 15.66
CA ALA A 27 -8.91 -5.89 16.44
C ALA A 27 -8.25 -5.76 17.83
N ASP A 28 -7.72 -4.58 18.19
CA ASP A 28 -7.05 -4.27 19.47
C ASP A 28 -6.09 -5.42 19.87
N VAL A 29 -5.45 -6.04 18.88
CA VAL A 29 -4.62 -7.22 19.09
C VAL A 29 -3.22 -6.70 19.36
N PRO A 30 -2.69 -6.81 20.58
CA PRO A 30 -1.34 -6.38 20.90
C PRO A 30 -0.36 -7.46 20.43
N VAL A 31 -0.26 -7.71 19.12
CA VAL A 31 0.81 -8.57 18.59
C VAL A 31 2.18 -7.93 18.78
N THR A 32 2.20 -6.61 18.99
CA THR A 32 3.37 -5.88 19.47
C THR A 32 2.91 -4.78 20.42
N SER A 33 3.53 -4.69 21.59
CA SER A 33 3.27 -3.68 22.64
C SER A 33 3.61 -2.23 22.22
N ASN A 34 3.75 -1.98 20.91
CA ASN A 34 4.29 -0.75 20.35
C ASN A 34 3.25 -0.16 19.37
N THR A 35 2.46 0.79 19.88
CA THR A 35 1.37 1.50 19.17
C THR A 35 1.77 2.11 17.82
N TYR A 36 3.07 2.25 17.56
CA TYR A 36 3.62 2.84 16.34
C TYR A 36 3.60 1.91 15.11
N ILE A 37 3.57 0.60 15.31
CA ILE A 37 3.63 -0.38 14.21
C ILE A 37 2.44 -0.27 13.24
N PRO A 38 1.17 -0.27 13.69
CA PRO A 38 0.04 -0.14 12.77
C PRO A 38 0.05 1.20 12.02
N ILE A 39 0.53 2.28 12.65
CA ILE A 39 0.67 3.60 12.01
C ILE A 39 1.71 3.54 10.89
N ILE A 40 2.86 2.91 11.12
CA ILE A 40 3.91 2.74 10.11
C ILE A 40 3.39 1.92 8.92
N PHE A 41 2.61 0.87 9.17
CA PHE A 41 1.98 0.06 8.11
C PHE A 41 1.00 0.88 7.28
N ILE A 42 0.15 1.70 7.92
CA ILE A 42 -0.79 2.59 7.22
C ILE A 42 -0.02 3.60 6.37
N VAL A 43 1.00 4.27 6.93
CA VAL A 43 1.81 5.29 6.23
C VAL A 43 2.60 4.67 5.07
N ALA A 44 3.27 3.54 5.29
CA ALA A 44 4.01 2.83 4.24
C ALA A 44 3.06 2.33 3.14
N GLY A 45 1.89 1.83 3.52
CA GLY A 45 0.81 1.47 2.61
C GLY A 45 0.36 2.65 1.76
N THR A 46 0.12 3.82 2.35
CA THR A 46 -0.31 5.02 1.61
C THR A 46 0.76 5.53 0.64
N ILE A 47 2.03 5.58 1.08
CA ILE A 47 3.15 5.99 0.21
C ILE A 47 3.29 5.02 -0.98
N GLY A 48 3.17 3.72 -0.71
CA GLY A 48 3.14 2.68 -1.74
C GLY A 48 2.00 2.89 -2.74
N ALA A 49 0.79 3.22 -2.25
CA ALA A 49 -0.38 3.47 -3.10
C ALA A 49 -0.17 4.69 -3.99
N ILE A 50 0.28 5.81 -3.42
CA ILE A 50 0.50 7.08 -4.12
C ILE A 50 1.59 6.93 -5.19
N GLY A 51 2.75 6.36 -4.82
CA GLY A 51 3.86 6.18 -5.77
C GLY A 51 3.47 5.31 -6.95
N ASN A 52 2.62 4.32 -6.70
CA ASN A 52 2.16 3.39 -7.72
C ASN A 52 1.00 3.96 -8.56
N TYR A 53 0.14 4.79 -7.97
CA TYR A 53 -0.87 5.59 -8.68
C TYR A 53 -0.23 6.61 -9.63
N ILE A 54 0.79 7.36 -9.19
CA ILE A 54 1.55 8.30 -10.04
C ILE A 54 2.19 7.55 -11.22
N LYS A 55 2.68 6.32 -10.97
CA LYS A 55 3.28 5.47 -12.00
C LYS A 55 2.25 4.97 -13.02
N LEU A 56 1.04 4.60 -12.58
CA LEU A 56 -0.09 4.31 -13.50
C LEU A 56 -0.43 5.53 -14.34
N LYS A 57 -0.56 6.70 -13.70
CA LYS A 57 -0.90 7.94 -14.39
C LYS A 57 0.10 8.29 -15.49
N LYS A 58 1.41 8.19 -15.19
CA LYS A 58 2.48 8.40 -16.19
C LYS A 58 2.42 7.40 -17.35
N ILE A 59 2.13 6.13 -17.09
CA ILE A 59 2.02 5.12 -18.16
C ILE A 59 0.83 5.45 -19.05
N ASN A 60 -0.32 5.81 -18.46
CA ASN A 60 -1.53 6.13 -19.19
C ASN A 60 -1.42 7.44 -20.00
N GLU A 61 -0.65 8.42 -19.53
CA GLU A 61 -0.33 9.66 -20.26
C GLU A 61 0.69 9.44 -21.40
N THR A 62 1.45 8.33 -21.41
CA THR A 62 2.42 8.03 -22.48
C THR A 62 1.81 7.22 -23.63
N ASP A 63 0.61 6.67 -23.43
CA ASP A 63 -0.17 5.92 -24.44
C ASP A 63 -1.24 6.80 -25.15
N GLN A 64 -1.23 8.11 -24.91
CA GLN A 64 -2.01 9.14 -25.65
C GLN A 64 -1.09 9.91 -26.61
#